data_AF-A0A917CK50-F1
#
_entry.id   AF-A0A917CK50-F1
#
_cell.length_a   1.000
_cell.length_b   1.000
_cell.length_c   1.000
_cell.angle_alpha   90.00
_cell.angle_beta   90.00
_cell.angle_gamma   90.00
#
_symmetry.space_group_name_H-M   'P 1'
#
loop_
_entity.id
_entity.type
_entity.pdbx_description
1 polymer ?
#
loop_
_entity_poly.entity_id
_entity_poly.type
_entity_poly.pdbx_seq_one_letter_code
_entity_poly.pdbx_strand_id
1 'polypeptide(L)'
;MTFYIGSIVITVIIGLLLKYSRLSHPFSRAVLMLIILNVVVSICLLENVFQNQNPVLNDGIGIRNSLAYLIIGEDGWTHELFKAAFDQSIFMTLILLGVYLILLITEEWPGKKRNTR
;
A
#
# COMPACT_ATOMS: atom_id res chain seq x y z
N MET A 1 10.94 -6.22 -1.17
CA MET A 1 10.42 -6.70 -2.48
C MET A 1 9.27 -7.68 -2.33
N THR A 2 9.38 -8.70 -1.47
CA THR A 2 8.33 -9.69 -1.16
C THR A 2 7.01 -9.06 -0.67
N PHE A 3 7.08 -8.02 0.17
CA PHE A 3 5.90 -7.29 0.66
C PHE A 3 5.06 -6.66 -0.48
N TYR A 4 5.72 -6.03 -1.46
CA TYR A 4 5.05 -5.42 -2.61
C TYR A 4 4.42 -6.44 -3.55
N ILE A 5 5.07 -7.59 -3.73
CA ILE A 5 4.49 -8.71 -4.49
C ILE A 5 3.25 -9.23 -3.75
N GLY A 6 3.33 -9.39 -2.42
CA GLY A 6 2.22 -9.78 -1.58
C GLY A 6 1.04 -8.81 -1.66
N SER A 7 1.29 -7.49 -1.63
CA SER A 7 0.23 -6.49 -1.72
C SER A 7 -0.49 -6.51 -3.08
N ILE A 8 0.25 -6.70 -4.18
CA ILE A 8 -0.33 -6.87 -5.52
C ILE A 8 -1.16 -8.17 -5.60
N VAL A 9 -0.70 -9.27 -5.02
CA VAL A 9 -1.47 -10.53 -5.01
C VAL A 9 -2.76 -10.37 -4.22
N ILE A 10 -2.70 -9.77 -3.02
CA ILE A 10 -3.88 -9.46 -2.21
C ILE A 10 -4.84 -8.54 -2.97
N THR A 11 -4.33 -7.58 -3.72
CA THR A 11 -5.12 -6.69 -4.60
C THR A 11 -5.94 -7.47 -5.61
N VAL A 12 -5.29 -8.40 -6.33
CA VAL A 12 -5.95 -9.22 -7.34
C VAL A 12 -7.01 -10.11 -6.69
N ILE A 13 -6.71 -10.70 -5.54
CA ILE A 13 -7.66 -11.55 -4.80
C ILE A 13 -8.87 -10.74 -4.33
N ILE A 14 -8.67 -9.56 -3.73
CA ILE A 14 -9.77 -8.66 -3.31
C ILE A 14 -10.58 -8.21 -4.52
N GLY A 15 -9.92 -7.84 -5.62
CA GLY A 15 -10.60 -7.48 -6.87
C GLY A 15 -11.45 -8.62 -7.44
N LEU A 16 -10.95 -9.87 -7.39
CA LEU A 16 -11.70 -11.06 -7.80
C LEU A 16 -12.89 -11.36 -6.87
N LEU A 17 -12.71 -11.26 -5.55
CA LEU A 17 -13.78 -11.41 -4.55
C LEU A 17 -14.86 -10.34 -4.71
N LEU A 18 -14.46 -9.07 -4.92
CA LEU A 18 -15.38 -7.96 -5.15
C LEU A 18 -16.08 -8.07 -6.50
N LYS A 19 -15.43 -8.60 -7.55
CA LYS A 19 -16.07 -8.93 -8.83
C LYS A 19 -17.17 -9.99 -8.67
N TYR A 20 -17.00 -10.92 -7.74
CA TYR A 20 -18.01 -11.93 -7.42
C TYR A 20 -19.20 -11.34 -6.63
N SER A 21 -19.00 -10.16 -6.04
CA SER A 21 -20.01 -9.44 -5.30
C SER A 21 -20.79 -8.49 -6.24
N ARG A 22 -22.12 -8.39 -6.10
CA ARG A 22 -22.97 -7.48 -6.92
C ARG A 22 -22.79 -5.98 -6.60
N LEU A 23 -21.62 -5.56 -6.14
CA LEU A 23 -21.33 -4.18 -5.78
C LEU A 23 -21.02 -3.36 -7.03
N SER A 24 -21.50 -2.11 -7.07
CA SER A 24 -21.08 -1.15 -8.07
C SER A 24 -19.64 -0.70 -7.79
N HIS A 25 -18.81 -0.66 -8.83
CA HIS A 25 -17.40 -0.20 -8.79
C HIS A 25 -16.45 -1.09 -7.95
N PRO A 26 -16.37 -2.41 -8.21
CA PRO A 26 -15.57 -3.32 -7.39
C PRO A 26 -14.06 -3.07 -7.50
N PHE A 27 -13.55 -2.62 -8.66
CA PHE A 27 -12.12 -2.42 -8.84
C PHE A 27 -11.65 -1.11 -8.22
N SER A 28 -12.39 0.00 -8.38
CA SER A 28 -12.07 1.27 -7.73
C SER A 28 -12.02 1.14 -6.20
N ARG A 29 -12.98 0.42 -5.60
CA ARG A 29 -13.01 0.15 -4.16
C ARG A 29 -11.84 -0.72 -3.69
N ALA A 30 -11.43 -1.72 -4.47
CA ALA A 30 -10.26 -2.54 -4.16
C ALA A 30 -8.99 -1.68 -4.09
N VAL A 31 -8.78 -0.83 -5.09
CA VAL A 31 -7.62 0.07 -5.14
C VAL A 31 -7.64 1.08 -4.00
N LEU A 32 -8.81 1.60 -3.63
CA LEU A 32 -8.95 2.48 -2.47
C LEU A 32 -8.51 1.80 -1.17
N MET A 33 -8.92 0.55 -0.93
CA MET A 33 -8.47 -0.19 0.26
C MET A 33 -6.95 -0.35 0.30
N LEU A 34 -6.31 -0.53 -0.85
CA LEU A 34 -4.85 -0.66 -0.94
C LEU A 34 -4.13 0.65 -0.71
N ILE A 35 -4.69 1.76 -1.18
CA ILE A 35 -4.16 3.09 -0.88
C ILE A 35 -4.16 3.29 0.64
N ILE A 36 -5.27 2.97 1.32
CA ILE A 36 -5.37 3.09 2.79
C ILE A 36 -4.31 2.20 3.46
N LEU A 37 -4.20 0.94 3.06
CA LEU A 37 -3.21 0.02 3.62
C LEU A 37 -1.77 0.53 3.42
N ASN A 38 -1.47 1.05 2.23
CA ASN A 38 -0.14 1.55 1.90
C ASN A 38 0.19 2.86 2.64
N VAL A 39 -0.80 3.70 2.92
CA VAL A 39 -0.66 4.87 3.77
C VAL A 39 -0.34 4.46 5.22
N VAL A 40 -1.04 3.46 5.76
CA VAL A 40 -0.74 2.94 7.11
C VAL A 40 0.69 2.41 7.18
N VAL A 41 1.11 1.63 6.18
CA VAL A 41 2.48 1.14 6.04
C VAL A 41 3.50 2.29 6.00
N SER A 42 3.22 3.32 5.20
CA SER A 42 4.09 4.49 5.07
C SER A 42 4.24 5.23 6.40
N ILE A 43 3.16 5.38 7.17
CA ILE A 43 3.20 5.99 8.51
C ILE A 43 4.05 5.14 9.45
N CYS A 44 3.88 3.82 9.47
CA CYS A 44 4.68 2.92 10.31
C CYS A 44 6.18 2.98 9.97
N LEU A 45 6.54 3.08 8.68
CA LEU A 45 7.93 3.23 8.26
C LEU A 45 8.49 4.61 8.63
N LEU A 46 7.68 5.68 8.49
CA LEU A 46 8.06 7.04 8.84
C LEU A 46 8.41 7.18 10.33
N GLU A 47 7.61 6.57 11.21
CA GLU A 47 7.90 6.55 12.64
C GLU A 47 9.25 5.89 12.98
N ASN A 48 9.61 4.82 12.25
CA ASN A 48 10.90 4.15 12.42
C ASN A 48 12.06 5.02 11.90
N VAL A 49 11.86 5.74 10.78
CA VAL A 49 12.86 6.70 10.27
C VAL A 49 13.14 7.81 11.29
N PHE A 50 12.10 8.44 11.83
CA PHE A 50 12.25 9.54 12.78
C PHE A 50 12.97 9.14 14.07
N GLN A 51 12.68 7.94 14.59
CA GLN A 51 13.31 7.49 15.82
C GLN A 51 14.75 7.10 15.63
N ASN A 52 15.05 6.36 14.57
CA ASN A 52 16.41 5.97 14.28
C ASN A 52 17.28 7.23 14.01
N GLN A 53 16.72 8.31 13.44
CA GLN A 53 17.42 9.59 13.28
C GLN A 53 17.66 10.37 14.57
N ASN A 54 16.95 10.07 15.67
CA ASN A 54 17.06 10.84 16.90
C ASN A 54 17.92 10.09 17.95
N PRO A 55 19.18 10.49 18.17
CA PRO A 55 20.09 9.81 19.09
C PRO A 55 19.65 9.89 20.56
N VAL A 56 18.70 10.76 20.90
CA VAL A 56 18.13 10.85 22.26
C VAL A 56 17.03 9.82 22.50
N LEU A 57 16.35 9.37 21.44
CA LEU A 57 15.23 8.43 21.53
C LEU A 57 15.66 6.96 21.35
N ASN A 58 16.85 6.71 20.78
CA ASN A 58 17.34 5.36 20.57
C ASN A 58 18.88 5.32 20.54
N ASP A 59 19.48 4.43 21.33
CA ASP A 59 20.94 4.21 21.42
C ASP A 59 21.42 3.19 20.35
N GLY A 60 20.75 3.17 19.18
CA GLY A 60 20.99 2.20 18.10
C GLY A 60 19.91 2.18 17.02
N ILE A 61 20.01 1.21 16.10
CA ILE A 61 19.01 0.98 15.04
C ILE A 61 18.01 -0.06 15.54
N GLY A 62 16.74 0.33 15.67
CA GLY A 62 15.68 -0.54 16.16
C GLY A 62 14.41 -0.46 15.32
N ILE A 63 13.60 -1.52 15.41
CA ILE A 63 12.23 -1.54 14.87
C ILE A 63 11.25 -1.34 16.02
N ARG A 64 10.42 -0.30 15.91
CA ARG A 64 9.40 0.04 16.92
C ARG A 64 8.03 -0.59 16.62
N ASN A 65 7.76 -0.93 15.37
CA ASN A 65 6.44 -1.41 14.95
C ASN A 65 6.54 -2.80 14.32
N SER A 66 5.73 -3.75 14.79
CA SER A 66 5.66 -5.11 14.23
C SER A 66 5.32 -5.12 12.74
N LEU A 67 4.62 -4.10 12.22
CA LEU A 67 4.38 -3.93 10.79
C LEU A 67 5.67 -3.58 10.03
N ALA A 68 6.53 -2.74 10.59
CA ALA A 68 7.83 -2.43 9.98
C ALA A 68 8.74 -3.66 9.99
N TYR A 69 8.67 -4.49 11.04
CA TYR A 69 9.35 -5.79 11.10
C TYR A 69 8.87 -6.73 9.98
N LEU A 70 7.55 -6.80 9.76
CA LEU A 70 6.96 -7.61 8.70
C LEU A 70 7.41 -7.18 7.29
N ILE A 71 7.68 -5.89 7.10
CA ILE A 71 8.05 -5.32 5.79
C ILE A 71 9.56 -5.46 5.54
N ILE A 72 10.38 -5.20 6.55
CA ILE A 72 11.84 -5.09 6.44
C ILE A 72 12.52 -6.44 6.74
N GLY A 73 11.96 -7.27 7.61
CA GLY A 73 12.52 -8.56 8.02
C GLY A 73 13.48 -8.43 9.20
N GLU A 74 14.16 -9.54 9.54
CA GLU A 74 15.00 -9.64 10.75
C GLU A 74 16.44 -9.10 10.57
N ASP A 75 16.97 -9.08 9.34
CA ASP A 75 18.40 -8.88 9.11
C ASP A 75 18.76 -7.54 8.44
N GLY A 76 19.91 -6.97 8.85
CA GLY A 76 20.59 -5.90 8.12
C GLY A 76 19.95 -4.52 8.22
N TRP A 77 19.35 -4.18 9.36
CA TRP A 77 18.69 -2.88 9.55
C TRP A 77 19.68 -1.73 9.46
N THR A 78 19.43 -0.82 8.52
CA THR A 78 20.17 0.43 8.37
C THR A 78 19.20 1.59 8.17
N HIS A 79 19.59 2.81 8.54
CA HIS A 79 18.78 4.01 8.25
C HIS A 79 18.41 4.13 6.78
N GLU A 80 19.36 3.81 5.91
CA GLU A 80 19.18 3.86 4.47
C GLU A 80 18.09 2.88 4.01
N LEU A 81 18.02 1.70 4.63
CA LEU A 81 16.99 0.70 4.34
C LEU A 81 15.59 1.20 4.73
N PHE A 82 15.43 1.76 5.93
CA PHE A 82 14.13 2.33 6.37
C PHE A 82 13.70 3.47 5.47
N LYS A 83 14.63 4.37 5.13
CA LYS A 83 14.36 5.49 4.24
C LYS A 83 13.99 5.03 2.83
N ALA A 84 14.73 4.07 2.27
CA ALA A 84 14.42 3.50 0.96
C ALA A 84 13.06 2.79 0.94
N ALA A 85 12.71 2.05 1.99
CA ALA A 85 11.41 1.40 2.11
C ALA A 85 10.26 2.42 2.22
N PHE A 86 10.47 3.51 2.97
CA PHE A 86 9.53 4.61 3.06
C PHE A 86 9.34 5.30 1.70
N ASP A 87 10.43 5.69 1.05
CA ASP A 87 10.41 6.37 -0.26
C ASP A 87 9.67 5.49 -1.30
N GLN A 88 9.96 4.17 -1.33
CA GLN A 88 9.24 3.22 -2.19
C GLN A 88 7.74 3.14 -1.88
N SER A 89 7.35 3.19 -0.60
CA SER A 89 5.94 3.11 -0.18
C SER A 89 5.16 4.35 -0.63
N ILE A 90 5.78 5.53 -0.59
CA ILE A 90 5.22 6.78 -1.12
C ILE A 90 5.04 6.70 -2.64
N PHE A 91 6.06 6.28 -3.38
CA PHE A 91 5.94 6.11 -4.85
C PHE A 91 4.85 5.12 -5.23
N MET A 92 4.75 3.99 -4.53
CA MET A 92 3.67 3.02 -4.74
C MET A 92 2.29 3.61 -4.44
N THR A 93 2.16 4.45 -3.41
CA THR A 93 0.90 5.15 -3.10
C THR A 93 0.50 6.08 -4.23
N LEU A 94 1.44 6.83 -4.79
CA LEU A 94 1.19 7.72 -5.95
C LEU A 94 0.76 6.94 -7.19
N ILE A 95 1.40 5.80 -7.48
CA ILE A 95 1.00 4.92 -8.58
C ILE A 95 -0.42 4.38 -8.36
N LEU A 96 -0.73 3.89 -7.16
CA LEU A 96 -2.06 3.40 -6.82
C LEU A 96 -3.12 4.49 -6.94
N LEU A 97 -2.79 5.73 -6.58
CA LEU A 97 -3.68 6.88 -6.75
C LEU A 97 -3.96 7.16 -8.24
N GLY A 98 -2.93 7.10 -9.09
CA GLY A 98 -3.10 7.20 -10.55
C GLY A 98 -3.99 6.10 -11.11
N VAL A 99 -3.75 4.84 -10.70
CA VAL A 99 -4.58 3.68 -11.10
C VAL A 99 -6.02 3.84 -10.62
N TYR A 100 -6.23 4.31 -9.38
CA TYR A 100 -7.55 4.58 -8.82
C TYR A 100 -8.33 5.58 -9.68
N LEU A 101 -7.71 6.69 -10.07
CA LEU A 101 -8.34 7.70 -10.92
C LEU A 101 -8.72 7.13 -12.29
N ILE A 102 -7.83 6.35 -12.92
CA ILE A 102 -8.12 5.69 -14.20
C ILE A 102 -9.31 4.74 -14.04
N LEU A 103 -9.31 3.91 -12.99
CA LEU A 103 -10.40 2.96 -12.74
C LEU A 103 -11.72 3.68 -12.51
N LEU A 104 -11.73 4.75 -11.71
CA LEU A 104 -12.92 5.56 -11.47
C LEU A 104 -13.49 6.09 -12.79
N ILE A 105 -12.65 6.68 -13.65
CA ILE A 105 -13.07 7.18 -14.97
C ILE A 105 -13.63 6.05 -15.84
N THR A 106 -12.97 4.89 -15.86
CA THR A 106 -13.41 3.76 -16.69
C THR A 106 -14.68 3.07 -16.19
N GLU A 107 -14.87 3.00 -14.86
CA GLU A 107 -16.07 2.40 -14.26
C GLU A 107 -17.26 3.37 -14.32
N GLU A 108 -17.03 4.68 -14.21
CA GLU A 108 -18.06 5.71 -14.34
C GLU A 108 -18.43 6.03 -15.80
N TRP A 109 -17.62 5.64 -16.79
CA TRP A 109 -17.87 5.93 -18.20
C TRP A 109 -19.23 5.33 -18.66
N PRO A 110 -20.25 6.16 -18.93
CA PRO A 110 -21.63 5.70 -19.17
C PRO A 110 -21.82 4.99 -20.53
N GLY A 111 -20.77 4.92 -21.35
CA GLY A 111 -20.72 4.18 -22.61
C GLY A 111 -20.85 2.66 -22.48
N LYS A 112 -20.71 2.08 -21.28
CA LYS A 112 -21.06 0.67 -21.03
C LYS A 112 -22.41 0.56 -20.32
N LYS A 113 -23.47 1.05 -20.98
CA LYS A 113 -24.83 0.57 -20.72
C LYS A 113 -24.82 -0.95 -20.92
N ARG A 114 -24.72 -1.71 -19.83
CA ARG A 114 -25.00 -3.14 -19.87
C ARG A 114 -26.49 -3.30 -20.06
N ASN A 115 -26.86 -3.48 -21.32
CA ASN A 115 -28.09 -4.12 -21.75
C ASN A 115 -28.15 -5.52 -21.11
N THR A 116 -28.70 -5.61 -19.90
CA THR A 116 -29.24 -6.86 -19.37
C THR A 116 -30.71 -6.57 -19.11
N ARG A 117 -31.53 -7.02 -20.07
CA ARG A 117 -32.94 -7.35 -19.89
C ARG A 117 -33.14 -8.21 -18.66
#